data_AF-A0A2V8T1T2-F1
#
_entry.id   AF-A0A2V8T1T2-F1
#
_cell.length_a   1.000
_cell.length_b   1.000
_cell.length_c   1.000
_cell.angle_alpha   90.00
_cell.angle_beta   90.00
_cell.angle_gamma   90.00
#
_symmetry.space_group_name_H-M   'P 1'
#
loop_
_entity.id
_entity.type
_entity.pdbx_description
1 polymer ?
#
loop_
_entity_poly.entity_id
_entity_poly.type
_entity_poly.pdbx_seq_one_letter_code
_entity_poly.pdbx_strand_id
1 'polypeptide(L)'
;MKPRRADAAPIRFGTDGWRAFIADEFTFENVERVAQAYADFIKQHRDDEESSTRSGKDSSKYGDEDTWKESRVHPHVVVGYDRRFLSEQFAERAAEVLAGNDITVSLFDTDVPTPLVSWAVRERGAAGGVCITASHNPPHFNGFKIKAPWGGSATPETTVAVESLVDASAPQRAALLRDARGGLSTEVESYRRQVAGYVDLELIRANGARVVVDPMHGSGGRWVESFLSGGRLRAETIRAERDTLFGGVSPEPIDRNLAPLKERVVERRALVGLATDGDADRVGAVNERGETLTMHEVVPLLLLHLILSVSSPQAHRRGARPSSLRDAHRLQVRRRPHAARGHSHRGRRVGRRRRARAHT
;
A
#
# COMPACT_ATOMS: atom_id res chain seq x y z
N MET A 1 0.40 -40.63 15.11
CA MET A 1 1.54 -39.70 15.17
C MET A 1 1.48 -38.85 13.90
N LYS A 2 1.05 -37.57 13.99
CA LYS A 2 1.05 -36.68 12.79
C LYS A 2 2.51 -36.45 12.40
N PRO A 3 2.90 -36.55 11.13
CA PRO A 3 4.26 -36.26 10.72
C PRO A 3 4.56 -34.80 11.07
N ARG A 4 5.69 -34.55 11.75
CA ARG A 4 6.24 -33.20 11.86
C ARG A 4 6.45 -32.69 10.43
N ARG A 5 5.87 -31.54 10.06
CA ARG A 5 6.16 -30.82 8.81
C ARG A 5 7.63 -30.36 8.84
N ALA A 6 8.54 -31.25 8.49
CA ALA A 6 9.98 -30.98 8.54
C ALA A 6 10.51 -30.25 7.29
N ASP A 7 9.69 -30.11 6.24
CA ASP A 7 10.12 -29.59 4.93
C ASP A 7 9.28 -28.41 4.41
N ALA A 8 8.52 -27.73 5.28
CA ALA A 8 7.69 -26.61 4.84
C ALA A 8 8.56 -25.36 4.55
N ALA A 9 8.41 -24.77 3.36
CA ALA A 9 9.19 -23.61 2.93
C ALA A 9 9.14 -22.48 3.99
N PRO A 10 10.28 -21.82 4.28
CA PRO A 10 10.33 -20.76 5.27
C PRO A 10 9.57 -19.52 4.77
N ILE A 11 8.57 -19.08 5.55
CA ILE A 11 7.92 -17.79 5.34
C ILE A 11 8.76 -16.74 6.06
N ARG A 12 9.22 -15.72 5.34
CA ARG A 12 9.94 -14.58 5.92
C ARG A 12 9.42 -13.25 5.40
N PHE A 13 9.05 -12.37 6.32
CA PHE A 13 8.63 -11.03 5.97
C PHE A 13 9.84 -10.15 5.68
N GLY A 14 9.86 -9.54 4.50
CA GLY A 14 10.75 -8.44 4.18
C GLY A 14 10.22 -7.11 4.73
N THR A 15 10.78 -6.01 4.25
CA THR A 15 10.36 -4.66 4.67
C THR A 15 8.91 -4.31 4.32
N ASP A 16 8.32 -4.98 3.33
CA ASP A 16 6.97 -4.72 2.86
C ASP A 16 6.31 -6.03 2.37
N GLY A 17 6.12 -6.95 3.32
CA GLY A 17 5.45 -8.24 3.12
C GLY A 17 6.39 -9.43 2.90
N TRP A 18 5.81 -10.62 2.90
CA TRP A 18 6.46 -11.85 2.41
C TRP A 18 6.27 -11.92 0.89
N ARG A 19 7.33 -12.22 0.13
CA ARG A 19 7.29 -12.35 -1.33
C ARG A 19 8.04 -13.61 -1.73
N ALA A 20 7.49 -14.36 -2.67
CA ALA A 20 8.12 -15.60 -3.13
C ALA A 20 7.68 -15.98 -4.55
N PHE A 21 8.37 -16.96 -5.14
CA PHE A 21 8.04 -17.47 -6.46
C PHE A 21 6.71 -18.24 -6.44
N ILE A 22 5.81 -17.93 -7.37
CA ILE A 22 4.53 -18.63 -7.54
C ILE A 22 4.81 -20.10 -7.87
N ALA A 23 4.03 -21.00 -7.27
CA ALA A 23 4.10 -22.46 -7.42
C ALA A 23 5.34 -23.14 -6.80
N ASP A 24 6.35 -22.39 -6.38
CA ASP A 24 7.48 -22.90 -5.58
C ASP A 24 7.20 -22.65 -4.08
N GLU A 25 7.35 -21.39 -3.66
CA GLU A 25 7.17 -20.98 -2.26
C GLU A 25 5.86 -20.22 -2.05
N PHE A 26 5.39 -19.44 -3.03
CA PHE A 26 4.09 -18.76 -2.97
C PHE A 26 2.99 -19.70 -3.49
N THR A 27 2.61 -20.63 -2.62
CA THR A 27 1.59 -21.65 -2.86
C THR A 27 0.34 -21.38 -2.04
N PHE A 28 -0.78 -22.01 -2.41
CA PHE A 28 -2.01 -21.91 -1.62
C PHE A 28 -1.82 -22.37 -0.17
N GLU A 29 -1.07 -23.44 0.06
CA GLU A 29 -0.76 -23.94 1.40
C GLU A 29 0.04 -22.91 2.22
N ASN A 30 1.02 -22.24 1.62
CA ASN A 30 1.80 -21.23 2.33
C ASN A 30 1.01 -19.94 2.56
N VAL A 31 0.15 -19.53 1.63
CA VAL A 31 -0.80 -18.43 1.87
C VAL A 31 -1.73 -18.76 3.03
N GLU A 32 -2.22 -20.00 3.14
CA GLU A 32 -3.02 -20.44 4.28
C GLU A 32 -2.25 -20.35 5.61
N ARG A 33 -0.99 -20.79 5.62
CA ARG A 33 -0.11 -20.71 6.81
C ARG A 33 0.08 -19.26 7.27
N VAL A 34 0.36 -18.34 6.34
CA VAL A 34 0.53 -16.92 6.66
C VAL A 34 -0.77 -16.26 7.11
N ALA A 35 -1.88 -16.54 6.42
CA ALA A 35 -3.18 -16.01 6.79
C ALA A 35 -3.61 -16.49 8.18
N GLN A 36 -3.33 -17.75 8.53
CA GLN A 36 -3.61 -18.29 9.86
C GLN A 36 -2.74 -17.60 10.93
N ALA A 37 -1.45 -17.43 10.68
CA ALA A 37 -0.56 -16.72 11.60
C ALA A 37 -1.01 -15.27 11.83
N TYR A 38 -1.50 -14.60 10.79
CA TYR A 38 -2.07 -13.26 10.92
C TYR A 38 -3.40 -13.26 11.68
N ALA A 39 -4.26 -14.27 11.49
CA ALA A 39 -5.48 -14.43 12.27
C ALA A 39 -5.17 -14.63 13.77
N ASP A 40 -4.18 -15.47 14.10
CA ASP A 40 -3.73 -15.72 15.47
C ASP A 40 -3.18 -14.43 16.10
N PHE A 41 -2.40 -13.65 15.34
CA PHE A 41 -1.90 -12.35 15.77
C PHE A 41 -3.04 -11.38 16.14
N ILE A 42 -4.06 -11.25 15.27
CA ILE A 42 -5.22 -10.37 15.52
C ILE A 42 -5.97 -10.79 16.79
N LYS A 43 -6.17 -12.10 17.00
CA LYS A 43 -6.86 -12.63 18.18
C LYS A 43 -6.10 -12.32 19.48
N GLN A 44 -4.79 -12.56 19.50
CA GLN A 44 -3.96 -12.28 20.68
C GLN A 44 -3.98 -10.80 21.07
N HIS A 45 -3.88 -9.89 20.10
CA HIS A 45 -3.84 -8.46 20.38
C HIS A 45 -5.20 -7.91 20.85
N ARG A 46 -6.31 -8.52 20.43
CA ARG A 46 -7.63 -8.20 20.95
C ARG A 46 -7.78 -8.60 22.42
N ASP A 47 -7.33 -9.80 22.78
CA ASP A 47 -7.44 -10.31 24.15
C ASP A 47 -6.60 -9.46 25.12
N ASP A 48 -5.43 -8.98 24.69
CA ASP A 48 -4.58 -8.07 25.46
C ASP A 48 -5.25 -6.70 25.70
N GLU A 49 -5.90 -6.13 24.68
CA GLU A 49 -6.66 -4.88 24.83
C GLU A 49 -7.86 -5.04 25.78
N GLU A 50 -8.63 -6.12 25.65
CA GLU A 50 -9.76 -6.44 26.54
C GLU A 50 -9.31 -6.75 27.99
N SER A 51 -8.19 -7.44 28.16
CA SER A 51 -7.55 -7.72 29.45
C SER A 51 -7.09 -6.44 30.15
N SER A 52 -6.46 -5.54 29.41
CA SER A 52 -5.98 -4.25 29.94
C SER A 52 -7.13 -3.35 30.41
N THR A 53 -8.27 -3.34 29.69
CA THR A 53 -9.47 -2.59 30.07
C THR A 53 -10.20 -3.20 31.27
N ARG A 54 -10.22 -4.54 31.42
CA ARG A 54 -10.81 -5.21 32.59
C ARG A 54 -9.97 -5.08 33.86
N SER A 55 -8.65 -4.88 33.74
CA SER A 55 -7.71 -4.79 34.88
C SER A 55 -7.68 -3.43 35.59
N GLY A 56 -8.54 -2.48 35.24
CA GLY A 56 -8.78 -1.28 36.05
C GLY A 56 -7.57 -0.34 36.19
N LYS A 57 -6.70 -0.24 35.18
CA LYS A 57 -5.75 0.88 35.07
C LYS A 57 -6.40 2.05 34.34
N ASP A 58 -7.07 2.84 35.15
CA ASP A 58 -7.65 4.16 34.93
C ASP A 58 -7.09 4.96 33.73
N SER A 59 -7.96 5.19 32.74
CA SER A 59 -7.87 6.36 31.85
C SER A 59 -9.20 7.12 31.87
N SER A 60 -9.66 7.50 33.06
CA SER A 60 -10.69 8.52 33.22
C SER A 60 -10.09 9.90 32.91
N LYS A 61 -10.27 10.35 31.67
CA LYS A 61 -10.44 11.76 31.37
C LYS A 61 -11.05 11.90 29.99
N TYR A 62 -12.36 12.16 30.01
CA TYR A 62 -13.27 12.67 28.99
C TYR A 62 -14.52 11.78 28.96
N GLY A 63 -15.60 12.31 29.53
CA GLY A 63 -16.93 11.70 29.52
C GLY A 63 -17.57 11.79 28.14
N ASP A 64 -18.33 10.76 27.78
CA ASP A 64 -19.79 10.80 27.89
C ASP A 64 -20.27 9.35 28.07
N GLU A 65 -21.13 9.17 29.08
CA GLU A 65 -21.83 7.92 29.36
C GLU A 65 -22.97 7.74 28.35
N ASP A 66 -23.35 6.48 28.08
CA ASP A 66 -24.39 6.01 27.15
C ASP A 66 -24.06 5.92 25.64
N THR A 67 -23.21 4.95 25.29
CA THR A 67 -23.37 4.20 24.00
C THR A 67 -22.77 2.78 23.98
N TRP A 68 -22.15 2.30 25.05
CA TRP A 68 -21.38 1.04 25.02
C TRP A 68 -22.15 -0.21 25.42
N LYS A 69 -23.36 -0.40 24.87
CA LYS A 69 -24.06 -1.69 24.91
C LYS A 69 -24.34 -2.16 23.49
N GLU A 70 -23.77 -3.32 23.17
CA GLU A 70 -23.93 -4.12 21.96
C GLU A 70 -23.19 -3.66 20.71
N SER A 71 -21.94 -4.11 20.58
CA SER A 71 -21.56 -4.81 19.34
C SER A 71 -20.43 -5.80 19.61
N ARG A 72 -20.74 -7.10 19.51
CA ARG A 72 -19.75 -8.17 19.44
C ARG A 72 -19.11 -8.13 18.04
N VAL A 73 -18.35 -7.08 17.73
CA VAL A 73 -17.76 -6.94 16.40
C VAL A 73 -16.55 -7.85 16.33
N HIS A 74 -16.70 -8.95 15.59
CA HIS A 74 -15.57 -9.72 15.11
C HIS A 74 -14.57 -8.78 14.41
N PRO A 75 -13.25 -8.88 14.68
CA PRO A 75 -12.27 -7.98 14.06
C PRO A 75 -12.46 -8.01 12.54
N HIS A 76 -12.32 -6.86 11.90
CA HIS A 76 -12.55 -6.71 10.46
C HIS A 76 -11.23 -6.58 9.71
N VAL A 77 -11.07 -7.30 8.60
CA VAL A 77 -9.90 -7.22 7.71
C VAL A 77 -10.35 -6.95 6.28
N VAL A 78 -9.70 -5.99 5.63
CA VAL A 78 -9.91 -5.69 4.20
C VAL A 78 -8.86 -6.41 3.36
N VAL A 79 -9.27 -7.15 2.33
CA VAL A 79 -8.37 -7.91 1.46
C VAL A 79 -8.47 -7.41 0.03
N GLY A 80 -7.34 -7.11 -0.60
CA GLY A 80 -7.24 -6.74 -2.01
C GLY A 80 -6.03 -7.38 -2.68
N TYR A 81 -5.92 -7.22 -3.99
CA TYR A 81 -4.90 -7.89 -4.78
C TYR A 81 -4.58 -7.15 -6.08
N ASP A 82 -3.41 -7.43 -6.65
CA ASP A 82 -2.97 -6.91 -7.95
C ASP A 82 -3.28 -7.88 -9.11
N ARG A 83 -2.79 -7.55 -10.31
CA ARG A 83 -3.11 -8.28 -11.55
C ARG A 83 -2.25 -9.52 -11.81
N ARG A 84 -1.38 -9.94 -10.89
CA ARG A 84 -0.48 -11.09 -11.07
C ARG A 84 -1.25 -12.39 -11.29
N PHE A 85 -0.53 -13.39 -11.75
CA PHE A 85 -1.07 -14.73 -11.93
C PHE A 85 -1.60 -15.26 -10.58
N LEU A 86 -2.86 -15.70 -10.58
CA LEU A 86 -3.60 -16.24 -9.43
C LEU A 86 -3.78 -15.31 -8.21
N SER A 87 -3.50 -14.02 -8.33
CA SER A 87 -3.65 -13.05 -7.22
C SER A 87 -5.07 -13.06 -6.63
N GLU A 88 -6.09 -13.17 -7.46
CA GLU A 88 -7.49 -13.22 -7.02
C GLU A 88 -7.81 -14.48 -6.20
N GLN A 89 -7.31 -15.66 -6.62
CA GLN A 89 -7.53 -16.92 -5.90
C GLN A 89 -6.70 -16.97 -4.60
N PHE A 90 -5.50 -16.40 -4.58
CA PHE A 90 -4.71 -16.29 -3.35
C PHE A 90 -5.36 -15.35 -2.34
N ALA A 91 -5.95 -14.24 -2.80
CA ALA A 91 -6.68 -13.32 -1.94
C ALA A 91 -7.95 -13.96 -1.38
N GLU A 92 -8.70 -14.69 -2.21
CA GLU A 92 -9.84 -15.49 -1.77
C GLU A 92 -9.41 -16.53 -0.72
N ARG A 93 -8.29 -17.23 -0.93
CA ARG A 93 -7.77 -18.19 0.04
C ARG A 93 -7.39 -17.55 1.38
N ALA A 94 -6.73 -16.39 1.36
CA ALA A 94 -6.41 -15.65 2.57
C ALA A 94 -7.69 -15.23 3.31
N ALA A 95 -8.70 -14.75 2.57
CA ALA A 95 -9.99 -14.37 3.12
C ALA A 95 -10.74 -15.57 3.74
N GLU A 96 -10.75 -16.74 3.11
CA GLU A 96 -11.35 -17.98 3.64
C GLU A 96 -10.73 -18.37 4.98
N VAL A 97 -9.41 -18.21 5.13
CA VAL A 97 -8.71 -18.52 6.38
C VAL A 97 -9.06 -17.52 7.48
N LEU A 98 -9.06 -16.23 7.16
CA LEU A 98 -9.46 -15.19 8.11
C LEU A 98 -10.92 -15.41 8.56
N ALA A 99 -11.84 -15.67 7.64
CA ALA A 99 -13.23 -15.98 7.94
C ALA A 99 -13.39 -17.25 8.80
N GLY A 100 -12.61 -18.30 8.50
CA GLY A 100 -12.56 -19.54 9.31
C GLY A 100 -12.05 -19.34 10.74
N ASN A 101 -11.55 -18.15 11.04
CA ASN A 101 -11.08 -17.73 12.36
C ASN A 101 -11.99 -16.69 13.01
N ASP A 102 -13.25 -16.59 12.61
CA ASP A 102 -14.22 -15.64 13.15
C ASP A 102 -13.76 -14.17 13.00
N ILE A 103 -13.10 -13.86 11.89
CA ILE A 103 -12.71 -12.51 11.47
C ILE A 103 -13.65 -12.08 10.34
N THR A 104 -14.27 -10.92 10.48
CA THR A 104 -15.07 -10.33 9.40
C THR A 104 -14.13 -9.96 8.26
N VAL A 105 -14.48 -10.30 7.01
CA VAL A 105 -13.63 -9.98 5.85
C VAL A 105 -14.42 -9.18 4.82
N SER A 106 -13.78 -8.14 4.27
CA SER A 106 -14.22 -7.51 3.02
C SER A 106 -13.15 -7.67 1.95
N LEU A 107 -13.44 -8.46 0.93
CA LEU A 107 -12.59 -8.79 -0.20
C LEU A 107 -13.04 -8.00 -1.43
N PHE A 108 -12.11 -7.27 -2.04
CA PHE A 108 -12.36 -6.65 -3.35
C PHE A 108 -12.69 -7.71 -4.41
N ASP A 109 -13.68 -7.43 -5.26
CA ASP A 109 -14.13 -8.33 -6.32
C ASP A 109 -13.30 -8.24 -7.61
N THR A 110 -12.47 -7.20 -7.72
CA THR A 110 -11.56 -6.90 -8.82
C THR A 110 -10.18 -6.50 -8.29
N ASP A 111 -9.18 -6.46 -9.18
CA ASP A 111 -7.87 -5.93 -8.81
C ASP A 111 -7.95 -4.44 -8.44
N VAL A 112 -7.14 -4.03 -7.46
CA VAL A 112 -7.13 -2.65 -6.97
C VAL A 112 -5.71 -2.17 -6.66
N PRO A 113 -5.44 -0.86 -6.75
CA PRO A 113 -4.21 -0.28 -6.21
C PRO A 113 -4.04 -0.57 -4.72
N THR A 114 -2.83 -0.90 -4.27
CA THR A 114 -2.51 -1.05 -2.84
C THR A 114 -2.97 0.16 -1.98
N PRO A 115 -2.84 1.42 -2.45
CA PRO A 115 -3.34 2.58 -1.71
C PRO A 115 -4.86 2.58 -1.47
N LEU A 116 -5.67 1.94 -2.34
CA LEU A 116 -7.11 1.81 -2.13
C LEU A 116 -7.43 0.82 -1.01
N VAL A 117 -6.69 -0.29 -0.90
CA VAL A 117 -6.82 -1.21 0.24
C VAL A 117 -6.50 -0.47 1.55
N SER A 118 -5.39 0.26 1.58
CA SER A 118 -4.99 1.12 2.70
C SER A 118 -6.08 2.14 3.09
N TRP A 119 -6.74 2.75 2.10
CA TRP A 119 -7.83 3.68 2.32
C TRP A 119 -9.05 2.99 2.95
N ALA A 120 -9.48 1.87 2.38
CA ALA A 120 -10.63 1.10 2.84
C ALA A 120 -10.45 0.59 4.27
N VAL A 121 -9.24 0.15 4.65
CA VAL A 121 -8.90 -0.23 6.04
C VAL A 121 -9.23 0.92 6.99
N ARG A 122 -8.76 2.13 6.67
CA ARG A 122 -8.95 3.30 7.53
C ARG A 122 -10.41 3.76 7.57
N GLU A 123 -11.10 3.75 6.43
CA GLU A 123 -12.49 4.19 6.32
C GLU A 123 -13.45 3.26 7.06
N ARG A 124 -13.20 1.95 7.02
CA ARG A 124 -13.99 0.94 7.73
C ARG A 124 -13.64 0.81 9.21
N GLY A 125 -12.56 1.46 9.68
CA GLY A 125 -12.03 1.23 11.03
C GLY A 125 -11.58 -0.22 11.25
N ALA A 126 -11.08 -0.86 10.20
CA ALA A 126 -10.70 -2.27 10.21
C ALA A 126 -9.46 -2.51 11.09
N ALA A 127 -9.35 -3.71 11.66
CA ALA A 127 -8.20 -4.16 12.44
C ALA A 127 -6.92 -4.31 11.58
N GLY A 128 -7.09 -4.34 10.25
CA GLY A 128 -5.99 -4.29 9.31
C GLY A 128 -6.43 -4.66 7.90
N GLY A 129 -5.45 -4.93 7.05
CA GLY A 129 -5.69 -5.37 5.68
C GLY A 129 -4.62 -6.29 5.15
N VAL A 130 -4.95 -6.98 4.06
CA VAL A 130 -4.04 -7.84 3.31
C VAL A 130 -4.02 -7.38 1.85
N CYS A 131 -2.83 -7.15 1.31
CA CYS A 131 -2.65 -6.99 -0.14
C CYS A 131 -1.90 -8.21 -0.69
N ILE A 132 -2.52 -8.93 -1.63
CA ILE A 132 -1.84 -9.97 -2.40
C ILE A 132 -1.17 -9.34 -3.62
N THR A 133 0.14 -9.14 -3.50
CA THR A 133 0.96 -8.50 -4.53
C THR A 133 2.45 -8.62 -4.21
N ALA A 134 3.28 -8.72 -5.26
CA ALA A 134 4.72 -8.50 -5.17
C ALA A 134 5.19 -7.15 -5.76
N SER A 135 4.31 -6.16 -5.88
CA SER A 135 4.62 -4.79 -6.33
C SER A 135 5.36 -4.77 -7.67
N HIS A 136 6.62 -4.36 -7.69
CA HIS A 136 7.48 -4.22 -8.85
C HIS A 136 8.31 -5.48 -9.17
N ASN A 137 8.21 -6.54 -8.39
CA ASN A 137 8.95 -7.79 -8.63
C ASN A 137 8.57 -8.41 -9.99
N PRO A 138 9.43 -9.27 -10.57
CA PRO A 138 9.12 -9.97 -11.83
C PRO A 138 7.77 -10.72 -11.82
N PRO A 139 7.21 -11.06 -12.99
CA PRO A 139 5.87 -11.67 -13.12
C PRO A 139 5.65 -12.95 -12.31
N HIS A 140 6.69 -13.77 -12.16
CA HIS A 140 6.63 -15.06 -11.46
C HIS A 140 6.65 -14.95 -9.92
N PHE A 141 6.73 -13.73 -9.37
CA PHE A 141 6.57 -13.51 -7.93
C PHE A 141 5.12 -13.16 -7.58
N ASN A 142 4.71 -13.51 -6.37
CA ASN A 142 3.59 -12.89 -5.68
C ASN A 142 3.96 -12.64 -4.21
N GLY A 143 3.08 -11.99 -3.45
CA GLY A 143 3.39 -11.60 -2.09
C GLY A 143 2.17 -11.39 -1.21
N PHE A 144 2.41 -11.35 0.10
CA PHE A 144 1.43 -11.12 1.14
C PHE A 144 1.91 -9.92 1.97
N LYS A 145 1.25 -8.77 1.81
CA LYS A 145 1.52 -7.56 2.57
C LYS A 145 0.44 -7.36 3.64
N ILE A 146 0.85 -6.96 4.84
CA ILE A 146 -0.07 -6.62 5.93
C ILE A 146 -0.19 -5.09 6.02
N LYS A 147 -1.43 -4.61 6.08
CA LYS A 147 -1.77 -3.22 6.41
C LYS A 147 -2.23 -3.14 7.86
N ALA A 148 -1.68 -2.18 8.57
CA ALA A 148 -2.05 -1.88 9.96
C ALA A 148 -3.38 -1.10 10.02
N PRO A 149 -4.03 -0.98 11.21
CA PRO A 149 -5.31 -0.28 11.36
C PRO A 149 -5.33 1.17 10.83
N TRP A 150 -4.19 1.86 10.84
CA TRP A 150 -4.07 3.23 10.30
C TRP A 150 -3.92 3.28 8.77
N GLY A 151 -4.01 2.13 8.09
CA GLY A 151 -3.88 1.99 6.64
C GLY A 151 -2.44 1.93 6.11
N GLY A 152 -1.43 2.17 6.94
CA GLY A 152 -0.02 2.02 6.56
C GLY A 152 0.42 0.55 6.46
N SER A 153 1.61 0.29 5.93
CA SER A 153 2.21 -1.05 6.03
C SER A 153 2.47 -1.41 7.50
N ALA A 154 2.31 -2.69 7.83
CA ALA A 154 2.65 -3.23 9.14
C ALA A 154 4.10 -2.89 9.52
N THR A 155 4.35 -2.66 10.81
CA THR A 155 5.71 -2.37 11.29
C THR A 155 6.56 -3.64 11.28
N PRO A 156 7.90 -3.52 11.28
CA PRO A 156 8.78 -4.67 11.41
C PRO A 156 8.43 -5.56 12.62
N GLU A 157 8.08 -4.96 13.76
CA GLU A 157 7.68 -5.68 14.96
C GLU A 157 6.41 -6.50 14.73
N THR A 158 5.42 -5.93 14.05
CA THR A 158 4.18 -6.63 13.68
C THR A 158 4.48 -7.81 12.76
N THR A 159 5.30 -7.61 11.72
CA THR A 159 5.62 -8.68 10.78
C THR A 159 6.44 -9.80 11.42
N VAL A 160 7.36 -9.47 12.35
CA VAL A 160 8.11 -10.48 13.12
C VAL A 160 7.18 -11.26 14.05
N ALA A 161 6.22 -10.58 14.70
CA ALA A 161 5.24 -11.25 15.54
C ALA A 161 4.39 -12.23 14.73
N VAL A 162 3.88 -11.82 13.56
CA VAL A 162 3.13 -12.71 12.66
C VAL A 162 4.00 -13.86 12.15
N GLU A 163 5.24 -13.58 11.74
CA GLU A 163 6.19 -14.62 11.29
C GLU A 163 6.43 -15.67 12.39
N SER A 164 6.53 -15.25 13.66
CA SER A 164 6.72 -16.15 14.80
C SER A 164 5.53 -17.07 15.09
N LEU A 165 4.35 -16.73 14.58
CA LEU A 165 3.10 -17.50 14.74
C LEU A 165 2.84 -18.46 13.57
N VAL A 166 3.70 -18.46 12.54
CA VAL A 166 3.58 -19.40 11.42
C VAL A 166 3.66 -20.84 11.94
N ASP A 167 2.67 -21.65 11.55
CA ASP A 167 2.44 -23.03 12.01
C ASP A 167 2.16 -23.21 13.51
N ALA A 168 1.91 -22.13 14.27
CA ALA A 168 1.46 -22.23 15.66
C ALA A 168 0.08 -22.91 15.75
N SER A 169 -0.81 -22.60 14.80
CA SER A 169 -2.12 -23.21 14.63
C SER A 169 -2.28 -23.80 13.22
N ALA A 170 -3.08 -24.85 13.10
CA ALA A 170 -3.44 -25.38 11.78
C ALA A 170 -4.42 -24.44 11.07
N PRO A 171 -4.24 -24.13 9.77
CA PRO A 171 -5.16 -23.27 9.03
C PRO A 171 -6.62 -23.72 9.13
N GLN A 172 -7.50 -22.83 9.57
CA GLN A 172 -8.95 -23.00 9.59
C GLN A 172 -9.56 -22.21 8.44
N ARG A 173 -10.38 -22.84 7.61
CA ARG A 173 -11.07 -22.18 6.48
C ARG A 173 -12.57 -22.23 6.67
N ALA A 174 -13.24 -21.15 6.31
CA ALA A 174 -14.67 -21.11 6.10
C ALA A 174 -14.99 -20.57 4.71
N ALA A 175 -16.14 -20.97 4.16
CA ALA A 175 -16.66 -20.34 2.96
C ALA A 175 -16.94 -18.86 3.24
N LEU A 176 -16.60 -18.00 2.28
CA LEU A 176 -16.90 -16.57 2.38
C LEU A 176 -18.41 -16.34 2.33
N LEU A 177 -18.89 -15.44 3.20
CA LEU A 177 -20.25 -14.94 3.11
C LEU A 177 -20.44 -14.18 1.79
N ARG A 178 -21.66 -14.16 1.26
CA ARG A 178 -21.95 -13.55 -0.05
C ARG A 178 -21.59 -12.06 -0.11
N ASP A 179 -21.71 -11.36 1.00
CA ASP A 179 -21.40 -9.94 1.17
C ASP A 179 -19.94 -9.67 1.55
N ALA A 180 -19.16 -10.71 1.87
CA ALA A 180 -17.73 -10.58 2.13
C ALA A 180 -16.95 -10.27 0.84
N ARG A 181 -17.44 -10.72 -0.33
CA ARG A 181 -16.84 -10.40 -1.64
C ARG A 181 -17.65 -9.33 -2.35
N GLY A 182 -16.99 -8.27 -2.77
CA GLY A 182 -17.68 -7.07 -3.26
C GLY A 182 -18.21 -6.21 -2.11
N GLY A 183 -19.00 -5.18 -2.42
CA GLY A 183 -19.54 -4.28 -1.39
C GLY A 183 -18.57 -3.19 -0.90
N LEU A 184 -17.45 -2.99 -1.60
CA LEU A 184 -16.46 -1.94 -1.36
C LEU A 184 -16.58 -0.76 -2.35
N SER A 185 -17.70 -0.65 -3.07
CA SER A 185 -17.94 0.43 -4.04
C SER A 185 -17.95 1.81 -3.38
N THR A 186 -18.44 1.89 -2.14
CA THR A 186 -18.42 3.15 -1.37
C THR A 186 -17.00 3.62 -1.10
N GLU A 187 -16.09 2.71 -0.75
CA GLU A 187 -14.67 2.96 -0.50
C GLU A 187 -13.93 3.32 -1.78
N VAL A 188 -14.28 2.68 -2.89
CA VAL A 188 -13.75 3.03 -4.22
C VAL A 188 -14.11 4.48 -4.54
N GLU A 189 -15.37 4.87 -4.37
CA GLU A 189 -15.84 6.23 -4.67
C GLU A 189 -15.30 7.28 -3.69
N SER A 190 -15.20 6.97 -2.39
CA SER A 190 -14.61 7.87 -1.41
C SER A 190 -13.11 8.07 -1.64
N TYR A 191 -12.38 7.01 -2.01
CA TYR A 191 -10.98 7.10 -2.40
C TYR A 191 -10.81 7.96 -3.66
N ARG A 192 -11.66 7.76 -4.68
CA ARG A 192 -11.68 8.61 -5.88
C ARG A 192 -11.86 10.09 -5.53
N ARG A 193 -12.82 10.40 -4.64
CA ARG A 193 -13.03 11.79 -4.16
C ARG A 193 -11.83 12.33 -3.40
N GLN A 194 -11.20 11.52 -2.55
CA GLN A 194 -10.00 11.93 -1.82
C GLN A 194 -8.85 12.26 -2.79
N VAL A 195 -8.57 11.39 -3.75
CA VAL A 195 -7.50 11.58 -4.74
C VAL A 195 -7.78 12.83 -5.58
N ALA A 196 -9.02 12.99 -6.05
CA ALA A 196 -9.45 14.18 -6.78
C ALA A 196 -9.28 15.47 -5.95
N GLY A 197 -9.44 15.40 -4.62
CA GLY A 197 -9.27 16.54 -3.72
C GLY A 197 -7.83 17.02 -3.52
N TYR A 198 -6.81 16.30 -4.00
CA TYR A 198 -5.41 16.72 -3.87
C TYR A 198 -4.95 17.73 -4.94
N VAL A 199 -5.66 17.82 -6.07
CA VAL A 199 -5.25 18.62 -7.23
C VAL A 199 -6.44 19.33 -7.87
N ASP A 200 -6.18 20.42 -8.59
CA ASP A 200 -7.21 21.11 -9.38
C ASP A 200 -7.44 20.36 -10.71
N LEU A 201 -8.31 19.34 -10.67
CA LEU A 201 -8.64 18.54 -11.86
C LEU A 201 -9.29 19.37 -12.97
N GLU A 202 -10.06 20.42 -12.64
CA GLU A 202 -10.66 21.29 -13.66
C GLU A 202 -9.59 22.04 -14.43
N LEU A 203 -8.61 22.63 -13.73
CA LEU A 203 -7.47 23.30 -14.35
C LEU A 203 -6.65 22.34 -15.22
N ILE A 204 -6.37 21.14 -14.71
CA ILE A 204 -5.63 20.11 -15.45
C ILE A 204 -6.40 19.70 -16.71
N ARG A 205 -7.69 19.38 -16.58
CA ARG A 205 -8.57 18.99 -17.69
C ARG A 205 -8.76 20.11 -18.71
N ALA A 206 -8.70 21.37 -18.30
CA ALA A 206 -8.80 22.51 -19.19
C ALA A 206 -7.54 22.69 -20.04
N ASN A 207 -6.40 22.09 -19.71
CA ASN A 207 -5.19 22.15 -20.52
C ASN A 207 -5.37 21.34 -21.83
N GLY A 208 -4.94 21.86 -22.98
CA GLY A 208 -5.02 21.15 -24.28
C GLY A 208 -3.88 20.15 -24.54
N ALA A 209 -3.00 19.93 -23.58
CA ALA A 209 -1.86 19.03 -23.68
C ALA A 209 -2.29 17.56 -23.75
N ARG A 210 -1.33 16.74 -24.15
CA ARG A 210 -1.45 15.29 -24.12
C ARG A 210 -0.57 14.71 -23.02
N VAL A 211 -1.07 13.68 -22.34
CA VAL A 211 -0.36 12.90 -21.33
C VAL A 211 -0.46 11.44 -21.73
N VAL A 212 0.65 10.70 -21.59
CA VAL A 212 0.66 9.24 -21.76
C VAL A 212 0.73 8.60 -20.39
N VAL A 213 -0.11 7.61 -20.13
CA VAL A 213 -0.14 6.85 -18.89
C VAL A 213 0.21 5.39 -19.18
N ASP A 214 1.01 4.79 -18.32
CA ASP A 214 1.45 3.41 -18.46
C ASP A 214 1.42 2.69 -17.11
N PRO A 215 0.33 2.01 -16.75
CA PRO A 215 0.25 1.22 -15.53
C PRO A 215 1.08 -0.07 -15.63
N MET A 216 1.81 -0.31 -16.73
CA MET A 216 2.63 -1.48 -16.98
C MET A 216 1.88 -2.80 -16.79
N HIS A 217 0.60 -2.85 -17.21
CA HIS A 217 -0.35 -3.95 -16.98
C HIS A 217 -0.73 -4.22 -15.51
N GLY A 218 -0.27 -3.39 -14.57
CA GLY A 218 -0.59 -3.44 -13.13
C GLY A 218 -1.96 -2.86 -12.77
N SER A 219 -2.28 -2.86 -11.48
CA SER A 219 -3.61 -2.46 -10.96
C SER A 219 -3.88 -0.95 -11.05
N GLY A 220 -2.89 -0.16 -11.46
CA GLY A 220 -3.08 1.24 -11.85
C GLY A 220 -4.05 1.40 -13.02
N GLY A 221 -4.15 0.38 -13.90
CA GLY A 221 -5.13 0.29 -14.99
C GLY A 221 -5.42 1.64 -15.67
N ARG A 222 -6.70 2.04 -15.68
CA ARG A 222 -7.15 3.35 -16.22
C ARG A 222 -7.48 4.36 -15.11
N TRP A 223 -6.95 4.18 -13.90
CA TRP A 223 -7.26 5.08 -12.77
C TRP A 223 -6.86 6.52 -13.08
N VAL A 224 -5.61 6.77 -13.49
CA VAL A 224 -5.14 8.12 -13.83
C VAL A 224 -5.95 8.73 -14.98
N GLU A 225 -6.15 7.99 -16.07
CA GLU A 225 -6.96 8.43 -17.22
C GLU A 225 -8.39 8.81 -16.80
N SER A 226 -9.01 8.03 -15.91
CA SER A 226 -10.37 8.33 -15.43
C SER A 226 -10.46 9.69 -14.74
N PHE A 227 -9.44 10.09 -13.97
CA PHE A 227 -9.38 11.43 -13.36
C PHE A 227 -9.09 12.54 -14.35
N LEU A 228 -8.38 12.26 -15.44
CA LEU A 228 -7.97 13.26 -16.43
C LEU A 228 -8.96 13.43 -17.60
N SER A 229 -9.94 12.53 -17.73
CA SER A 229 -10.98 12.57 -18.75
C SER A 229 -12.00 13.71 -18.54
N GLY A 230 -12.80 14.01 -19.58
CA GLY A 230 -13.90 14.98 -19.50
C GLY A 230 -13.51 16.44 -19.74
N GLY A 231 -12.36 16.70 -20.36
CA GLY A 231 -11.91 18.05 -20.71
C GLY A 231 -11.16 18.16 -22.04
N ARG A 232 -10.35 19.21 -22.18
CA ARG A 232 -9.47 19.42 -23.33
C ARG A 232 -8.20 18.57 -23.26
N LEU A 233 -7.77 18.16 -22.07
CA LEU A 233 -6.60 17.31 -21.90
C LEU A 233 -6.84 15.96 -22.60
N ARG A 234 -5.82 15.46 -23.28
CA ARG A 234 -5.85 14.15 -23.93
C ARG A 234 -4.98 13.18 -23.12
N ALA A 235 -5.60 12.32 -22.32
CA ALA A 235 -4.91 11.19 -21.71
C ALA A 235 -4.96 10.00 -22.67
N GLU A 236 -3.82 9.33 -22.85
CA GLU A 236 -3.70 8.08 -23.60
C GLU A 236 -3.05 7.03 -22.71
N THR A 237 -3.80 5.99 -22.34
CA THR A 237 -3.26 4.88 -21.53
C THR A 237 -2.77 3.76 -22.43
N ILE A 238 -1.49 3.43 -22.36
CA ILE A 238 -0.91 2.22 -22.96
C ILE A 238 -0.83 1.10 -21.91
N ARG A 239 -0.73 -0.16 -22.31
CA ARG A 239 -0.58 -1.32 -21.39
C ARG A 239 -1.60 -1.34 -20.24
N ALA A 240 -2.83 -0.89 -20.53
CA ALA A 240 -3.90 -0.76 -19.53
C ALA A 240 -4.56 -2.09 -19.16
N GLU A 241 -4.51 -3.08 -20.06
CA GLU A 241 -5.20 -4.35 -19.90
C GLU A 241 -4.36 -5.36 -19.11
N ARG A 242 -5.03 -6.30 -18.43
CA ARG A 242 -4.36 -7.34 -17.64
C ARG A 242 -3.51 -8.21 -18.56
N ASP A 243 -2.22 -8.21 -18.28
CA ASP A 243 -1.25 -9.20 -18.77
C ASP A 243 -0.43 -9.66 -17.56
N THR A 244 -0.60 -10.92 -17.17
CA THR A 244 0.10 -11.49 -16.01
C THR A 244 1.61 -11.59 -16.21
N LEU A 245 2.11 -11.45 -17.45
CA LEU A 245 3.53 -11.39 -17.79
C LEU A 245 4.05 -9.96 -17.88
N PHE A 246 3.20 -8.95 -17.65
CA PHE A 246 3.54 -7.52 -17.65
C PHE A 246 4.27 -7.06 -18.92
N GLY A 247 3.92 -7.61 -20.09
CA GLY A 247 4.57 -7.31 -21.36
C GLY A 247 6.02 -7.82 -21.45
N GLY A 248 6.38 -8.82 -20.64
CA GLY A 248 7.70 -9.45 -20.62
C GLY A 248 8.74 -8.72 -19.76
N VAL A 249 8.35 -7.70 -18.99
CA VAL A 249 9.24 -6.97 -18.08
C VAL A 249 8.70 -7.01 -16.65
N SER A 250 9.56 -6.75 -15.66
CA SER A 250 9.06 -6.44 -14.32
C SER A 250 8.26 -5.13 -14.37
N PRO A 251 7.10 -5.04 -13.68
CA PRO A 251 6.31 -3.81 -13.60
C PRO A 251 6.96 -2.81 -12.63
N GLU A 252 8.21 -2.43 -12.92
CA GLU A 252 9.01 -1.48 -12.17
C GLU A 252 9.25 -0.24 -13.04
N PRO A 253 8.82 0.96 -12.63
CA PRO A 253 8.87 2.16 -13.46
C PRO A 253 10.27 2.79 -13.44
N ILE A 254 11.23 2.10 -14.04
CA ILE A 254 12.63 2.51 -14.20
C ILE A 254 13.00 2.53 -15.68
N ASP A 255 14.02 3.31 -16.05
CA ASP A 255 14.35 3.65 -17.44
C ASP A 255 14.33 2.44 -18.41
N ARG A 256 14.92 1.31 -18.01
CA ARG A 256 14.98 0.09 -18.84
C ARG A 256 13.62 -0.51 -19.19
N ASN A 257 12.59 -0.31 -18.36
CA ASN A 257 11.24 -0.88 -18.55
C ASN A 257 10.24 0.12 -19.16
N LEU A 258 10.67 1.39 -19.31
CA LEU A 258 9.84 2.49 -19.79
C LEU A 258 9.99 2.77 -21.29
N ALA A 259 10.69 1.92 -22.04
CA ALA A 259 10.85 2.11 -23.50
C ALA A 259 9.50 2.34 -24.23
N PRO A 260 8.43 1.55 -24.01
CA PRO A 260 7.13 1.81 -24.65
C PRO A 260 6.52 3.18 -24.29
N LEU A 261 6.69 3.62 -23.05
CA LEU A 261 6.22 4.93 -22.60
C LEU A 261 7.02 6.06 -23.25
N LYS A 262 8.36 5.96 -23.27
CA LYS A 262 9.26 6.95 -23.86
C LYS A 262 8.97 7.13 -25.35
N GLU A 263 8.84 6.03 -26.09
CA GLU A 263 8.48 6.02 -27.51
C GLU A 263 7.13 6.70 -27.73
N ARG A 264 6.10 6.32 -26.95
CA ARG A 264 4.76 6.87 -27.11
C ARG A 264 4.67 8.35 -26.75
N VAL A 265 5.41 8.82 -25.75
CA VAL A 265 5.50 10.23 -25.38
C VAL A 265 6.03 11.06 -26.55
N VAL A 266 7.13 10.63 -27.17
CA VAL A 266 7.73 11.31 -28.32
C VAL A 266 6.82 11.25 -29.55
N GLU A 267 6.30 10.06 -29.89
CA GLU A 267 5.39 9.83 -31.03
C GLU A 267 4.18 10.78 -30.96
N ARG A 268 3.63 10.96 -29.76
CA ARG A 268 2.41 11.73 -29.54
C ARG A 268 2.67 13.19 -29.18
N ARG A 269 3.94 13.61 -29.07
CA ARG A 269 4.34 14.93 -28.57
C ARG A 269 3.64 15.24 -27.24
N ALA A 270 3.60 14.26 -26.34
CA ALA A 270 2.97 14.40 -25.05
C ALA A 270 3.83 15.26 -24.13
N LEU A 271 3.18 16.00 -23.24
CA LEU A 271 3.83 16.86 -22.25
C LEU A 271 4.60 16.04 -21.21
N VAL A 272 4.04 14.89 -20.83
CA VAL A 272 4.62 14.00 -19.81
C VAL A 272 4.09 12.58 -20.01
N GLY A 273 4.95 11.60 -19.72
CA GLY A 273 4.59 10.21 -19.52
C GLY A 273 4.59 9.88 -18.04
N LEU A 274 3.59 9.15 -17.56
CA LEU A 274 3.49 8.68 -16.17
C LEU A 274 3.35 7.17 -16.15
N ALA A 275 4.14 6.49 -15.33
CA ALA A 275 4.04 5.04 -15.14
C ALA A 275 3.76 4.68 -13.68
N THR A 276 3.00 3.62 -13.45
CA THR A 276 2.86 3.03 -12.10
C THR A 276 3.42 1.62 -12.07
N ASP A 277 3.84 1.15 -10.89
CA ASP A 277 4.26 -0.24 -10.70
C ASP A 277 3.07 -1.21 -10.56
N GLY A 278 3.36 -2.49 -10.33
CA GLY A 278 2.35 -3.57 -10.38
C GLY A 278 1.14 -3.38 -9.47
N ASP A 279 1.34 -2.86 -8.25
CA ASP A 279 0.27 -2.54 -7.29
C ASP A 279 -0.02 -1.03 -7.16
N ALA A 280 0.56 -0.23 -8.05
CA ALA A 280 0.32 1.20 -8.22
C ALA A 280 0.52 2.04 -6.95
N ASP A 281 1.52 1.71 -6.13
CA ASP A 281 1.97 2.56 -5.03
C ASP A 281 3.20 3.41 -5.38
N ARG A 282 3.84 3.15 -6.53
CA ARG A 282 4.94 3.94 -7.09
C ARG A 282 4.55 4.65 -8.36
N VAL A 283 5.28 5.73 -8.65
CA VAL A 283 5.19 6.47 -9.91
C VAL A 283 6.58 6.65 -10.52
N GLY A 284 6.68 6.48 -11.83
CA GLY A 284 7.78 6.97 -12.66
C GLY A 284 7.29 8.03 -13.63
N ALA A 285 8.19 8.89 -14.08
CA ALA A 285 7.86 9.97 -15.00
C ALA A 285 8.85 10.06 -16.16
N VAL A 286 8.36 10.45 -17.33
CA VAL A 286 9.12 10.69 -18.55
C VAL A 286 8.77 12.08 -19.05
N ASN A 287 9.77 12.91 -19.38
CA ASN A 287 9.54 14.26 -19.90
C ASN A 287 9.14 14.24 -21.38
N GLU A 288 8.86 15.42 -21.94
CA GLU A 288 8.41 15.60 -23.33
C GLU A 288 9.41 15.13 -24.40
N ARG A 289 10.69 14.96 -24.02
CA ARG A 289 11.76 14.45 -24.88
C ARG A 289 11.91 12.93 -24.83
N GLY A 290 11.08 12.24 -24.04
CA GLY A 290 11.21 10.80 -23.84
C GLY A 290 12.34 10.44 -22.87
N GLU A 291 12.78 11.34 -22.00
CA GLU A 291 13.82 11.08 -21.00
C GLU A 291 13.17 10.76 -19.65
N THR A 292 13.65 9.70 -18.97
CA THR A 292 13.17 9.33 -17.64
C THR A 292 13.62 10.35 -16.60
N LEU A 293 12.69 10.82 -15.77
CA LEU A 293 12.96 11.69 -14.63
C LEU A 293 13.27 10.85 -13.39
N THR A 294 14.32 11.21 -12.66
CA THR A 294 14.65 10.57 -11.40
C THR A 294 13.71 11.06 -10.29
N MET A 295 13.53 10.25 -9.24
CA MET A 295 12.76 10.69 -8.06
C MET A 295 13.40 11.87 -7.34
N HIS A 296 14.71 12.09 -7.52
CA HIS A 296 15.41 13.29 -7.04
C HIS A 296 15.06 14.56 -7.82
N GLU A 297 14.45 14.45 -9.00
CA GLU A 297 13.91 15.58 -9.76
C GLU A 297 12.40 15.73 -9.51
N VAL A 298 11.65 14.63 -9.54
CA VAL A 298 10.19 14.64 -9.37
C VAL A 298 9.78 15.13 -7.98
N VAL A 299 10.41 14.62 -6.91
CA VAL A 299 10.00 14.97 -5.52
C VAL A 299 10.23 16.47 -5.23
N PRO A 300 11.39 17.08 -5.55
CA PRO A 300 11.56 18.52 -5.37
C PRO A 300 10.60 19.38 -6.21
N LEU A 301 10.28 18.97 -7.44
CA LEU A 301 9.30 19.67 -8.28
C LEU A 301 7.91 19.64 -7.65
N LEU A 302 7.47 18.49 -7.13
CA LEU A 302 6.21 18.37 -6.41
C LEU A 302 6.20 19.21 -5.13
N LEU A 303 7.29 19.20 -4.35
CA LEU A 303 7.43 20.02 -3.15
C LEU A 303 7.37 21.52 -3.47
N LEU A 304 8.10 21.96 -4.51
CA LEU A 304 8.08 23.34 -4.97
C LEU A 304 6.66 23.75 -5.39
N HIS A 305 5.97 22.92 -6.17
CA HIS A 305 4.58 23.16 -6.57
C HIS A 305 3.65 23.27 -5.36
N LEU A 306 3.77 22.39 -4.37
CA LEU A 306 2.95 22.43 -3.15
C LEU A 306 3.20 23.72 -2.35
N ILE A 307 4.46 24.14 -2.18
CA ILE A 307 4.78 25.39 -1.48
C ILE A 307 4.16 26.59 -2.21
N LEU A 308 4.37 26.69 -3.52
CA LEU A 308 3.85 27.81 -4.32
C LEU A 308 2.32 27.85 -4.36
N SER A 309 1.68 26.69 -4.40
CA SER A 309 0.21 26.59 -4.44
C SER A 309 -0.44 26.93 -3.11
N VAL A 310 0.19 26.59 -1.98
CA VAL A 310 -0.28 26.96 -0.63
C VAL A 310 -0.02 28.45 -0.33
N SER A 311 1.03 29.04 -0.90
CA SER A 311 1.40 30.45 -0.72
C SER A 311 0.65 31.42 -1.64
N SER A 312 -0.15 30.94 -2.59
CA SER A 312 -0.88 31.81 -3.53
C SER A 312 -2.13 32.46 -2.88
N PRO A 313 -2.36 33.78 -3.04
CA PRO A 313 -3.53 34.49 -2.49
C PRO A 313 -4.89 33.93 -2.95
N GLN A 314 -4.94 33.22 -4.08
CA GLN A 314 -6.16 32.57 -4.58
C GLN A 314 -6.57 31.34 -3.75
N ALA A 315 -5.65 30.71 -3.01
CA ALA A 315 -5.95 29.58 -2.14
C ALA A 315 -6.88 29.96 -0.96
N HIS A 316 -6.87 31.22 -0.53
CA HIS A 316 -7.72 31.71 0.56
C HIS A 316 -9.20 31.86 0.18
N ARG A 317 -9.52 31.96 -1.12
CA ARG A 317 -10.91 32.11 -1.61
C ARG A 317 -11.62 30.78 -1.89
N ARG A 318 -10.88 29.66 -2.00
CA ARG A 318 -11.41 28.39 -2.51
C ARG A 318 -11.80 27.35 -1.45
N GLY A 319 -11.88 27.71 -0.17
CA GLY A 319 -12.28 26.76 0.88
C GLY A 319 -11.35 25.56 1.08
N ALA A 320 -10.26 25.46 0.32
CA ALA A 320 -9.19 24.50 0.48
C ALA A 320 -8.38 24.86 1.73
N ARG A 321 -8.94 24.56 2.91
CA ARG A 321 -8.12 24.30 4.07
C ARG A 321 -7.67 22.84 3.96
N PRO A 322 -6.39 22.55 3.67
CA PRO A 322 -5.85 21.25 4.03
C PRO A 322 -5.71 21.29 5.56
N SER A 323 -6.78 20.97 6.28
CA SER A 323 -6.72 20.69 7.73
C SER A 323 -5.66 19.62 8.00
N SER A 324 -5.58 18.61 7.14
CA SER A 324 -4.61 17.51 7.25
C SER A 324 -3.12 17.92 7.22
N LEU A 325 -2.73 18.94 6.44
CA LEU A 325 -1.32 19.35 6.35
C LEU A 325 -0.90 20.28 7.50
N ARG A 326 -1.79 21.16 7.98
CA ARG A 326 -1.52 21.97 9.18
C ARG A 326 -1.54 21.11 10.44
N ASP A 327 -2.36 20.06 10.48
CA ASP A 327 -2.44 19.14 11.61
C ASP A 327 -1.22 18.20 11.67
N ALA A 328 -0.72 17.73 10.52
CA ALA A 328 0.56 17.00 10.45
C ALA A 328 1.74 17.83 10.99
N HIS A 329 1.78 19.12 10.67
CA HIS A 329 2.80 20.04 11.16
C HIS A 329 2.63 20.39 12.65
N ARG A 330 1.40 20.40 13.18
CA ARG A 330 1.12 20.60 14.62
C ARG A 330 1.39 19.34 15.46
N LEU A 331 1.19 18.14 14.91
CA LEU A 331 1.48 16.87 15.57
C LEU A 331 2.98 16.64 15.75
N GLN A 332 3.82 17.07 14.79
CA GLN A 332 5.28 17.01 14.96
C GLN A 332 5.83 18.07 15.94
N VAL A 333 5.21 19.25 16.02
CA VAL A 333 5.71 20.37 16.85
C VAL A 333 5.21 20.32 18.30
N ARG A 334 4.22 19.47 18.64
CA ARG A 334 3.70 19.33 20.02
C ARG A 334 4.46 18.38 20.94
N ARG A 335 5.56 17.75 20.49
CA ARG A 335 6.53 17.14 21.42
C ARG A 335 7.43 18.25 21.98
N ARG A 336 7.11 18.71 23.19
CA ARG A 336 7.78 19.80 23.92
C ARG A 336 9.30 19.59 24.08
N PRO A 337 10.06 20.70 24.24
CA PRO A 337 11.51 20.68 24.37
C PRO A 337 11.93 20.27 25.79
N HIS A 338 12.81 19.29 25.91
CA HIS A 338 13.64 19.13 27.10
C HIS A 338 15.07 19.58 26.79
N ALA A 339 15.39 20.73 27.38
CA ALA A 339 16.69 21.18 27.86
C ALA A 339 17.93 20.86 27.00
N ALA A 340 18.43 21.90 26.34
CA ALA A 340 19.84 22.03 26.02
C ALA A 340 20.69 21.93 27.30
N ARG A 341 21.53 20.90 27.39
CA ARG A 341 22.83 20.96 28.08
C ARG A 341 23.84 20.35 27.12
N GLY A 342 24.69 21.21 26.58
CA GLY A 342 25.62 20.87 25.50
C GLY A 342 26.65 19.85 25.94
N HIS A 343 27.15 19.07 24.98
CA HIS A 343 28.46 18.42 25.01
C HIS A 343 28.98 18.27 23.56
N SER A 344 30.29 18.38 23.44
CA SER A 344 31.07 18.65 22.22
C SER A 344 30.87 17.68 21.06
N HIS A 345 30.89 18.23 19.84
CA HIS A 345 31.13 17.51 18.59
C HIS A 345 32.42 16.68 18.63
N ARG A 346 32.29 15.36 18.43
CA ARG A 346 33.36 14.52 17.86
C ARG A 346 32.81 13.80 16.64
N GLY A 347 33.25 14.24 15.46
CA GLY A 347 32.95 13.57 14.20
C GLY A 347 33.59 12.18 14.14
N ARG A 348 32.84 11.18 13.68
CA ARG A 348 33.38 9.87 13.31
C ARG A 348 33.48 9.76 11.80
N ARG A 349 34.71 9.55 11.34
CA ARG A 349 35.09 9.21 9.96
C ARG A 349 34.53 7.85 9.56
N VAL A 350 34.02 7.77 8.34
CA VAL A 350 33.67 6.54 7.63
C VAL A 350 34.96 5.83 7.20
N GLY A 351 35.19 4.62 7.70
CA GLY A 351 36.35 3.80 7.38
C GLY A 351 36.19 3.06 6.05
N ARG A 352 37.05 3.40 5.07
CA ARG A 352 37.31 2.60 3.87
C ARG A 352 38.03 1.31 4.25
N ARG A 353 37.48 0.15 3.87
CA ARG A 353 38.23 -1.12 3.84
C ARG A 353 39.16 -1.13 2.62
N ARG A 354 40.47 -1.25 2.84
CA ARG A 354 41.46 -1.63 1.81
C ARG A 354 41.81 -3.10 1.96
N ARG A 355 41.96 -3.76 0.80
CA ARG A 355 42.45 -5.12 0.62
C ARG A 355 43.97 -5.21 0.85
N ALA A 356 44.38 -6.45 1.15
CA ALA A 356 45.54 -7.19 0.62
C ALA A 356 46.78 -7.42 1.51
N ARG A 357 46.98 -8.72 1.78
CA ARG A 357 48.17 -9.58 1.57
C ARG A 357 49.42 -9.51 2.48
N ALA A 358 49.69 -10.69 3.04
CA ALA A 358 50.91 -11.53 2.95
C ALA A 358 52.13 -11.30 3.84
N HIS A 359 52.71 -12.46 4.23
CA HIS A 359 54.00 -12.76 4.89
C HIS A 359 54.09 -12.29 6.36
N THR A 360 54.46 -13.13 7.32
CA THR A 360 55.36 -14.30 7.39
C THR A 360 54.82 -15.37 8.33
#